data_AF-A0A929YWQ6-F1
#
_entry.id   AF-A0A929YWQ6-F1
#
_cell.length_a   1.000
_cell.length_b   1.000
_cell.length_c   1.000
_cell.angle_alpha   90.00
_cell.angle_beta   90.00
_cell.angle_gamma   90.00
#
_symmetry.space_group_name_H-M   'P 1'
#
loop_
_entity.id
_entity.type
_entity.pdbx_description
1 polymer ?
#
loop_
_entity_poly.entity_id
_entity_poly.type
_entity_poly.pdbx_seq_one_letter_code
_entity_poly.pdbx_strand_id
1 'polypeptide(L)'
;CTFKEYIYNYIDRFSNNFYSEKNYYSLFSDSSENITNLINDLISEKEIISFGNGPDRLIISKNFMNNLINKITLFIGEFHKKFPKRIGVSKETLKSKFFDTLNGKIKNEFINYLISDKFNVSDEYVSLLDFKISLDDLDYKRIESIKNTFNSDKFSIINFEDFKIDISIEHFKELILYLISNKEVIKLDSGYMLKTNYDLAVNKIKEFIVNNGSISVSDARDLLNSNRKSTMELLEFLDKEKITLRKDNERILVK
;
A
#
# COMPACT_ATOMS: atom_id res chain seq x y z
N CYS A 1 16.77 -33.08 -26.37
CA CYS A 1 15.47 -32.41 -26.26
C CYS A 1 14.38 -33.45 -26.06
N THR A 2 14.07 -33.75 -24.80
CA THR A 2 12.83 -34.45 -24.44
C THR A 2 11.63 -33.54 -24.70
N PHE A 3 10.43 -34.10 -24.86
CA PHE A 3 9.22 -33.29 -25.02
C PHE A 3 8.97 -32.37 -23.81
N LYS A 4 9.36 -32.82 -22.61
CA LYS A 4 9.35 -32.02 -21.37
C LYS A 4 10.28 -30.81 -21.44
N GLU A 5 11.52 -30.97 -21.92
CA GLU A 5 12.45 -29.86 -22.14
C GLU A 5 11.91 -28.85 -23.17
N TYR A 6 11.21 -29.34 -24.19
CA TYR A 6 10.56 -28.48 -25.18
C TYR A 6 9.44 -27.63 -24.56
N ILE A 7 8.58 -28.24 -23.73
CA ILE A 7 7.53 -27.53 -22.99
C ILE A 7 8.14 -26.45 -22.08
N TYR A 8 9.17 -26.81 -21.30
CA TYR A 8 9.86 -25.86 -20.43
C TYR A 8 10.41 -24.65 -21.22
N ASN A 9 11.11 -24.88 -22.32
CA ASN A 9 11.68 -23.81 -23.14
C ASN A 9 10.62 -22.85 -23.70
N TYR A 10 9.45 -23.37 -24.06
CA TYR A 10 8.31 -22.55 -24.47
C TYR A 10 7.75 -21.73 -23.31
N ILE A 11 7.58 -22.35 -22.15
CA ILE A 11 7.12 -21.65 -20.94
C ILE A 11 8.10 -20.54 -20.55
N ASP A 12 9.40 -20.80 -20.54
CA ASP A 12 10.41 -19.80 -20.23
C ASP A 12 10.38 -18.62 -21.22
N ARG A 13 10.28 -18.92 -22.51
CA ARG A 13 10.19 -17.92 -23.58
C ARG A 13 8.97 -17.01 -23.47
N PHE A 14 7.82 -17.55 -23.07
CA PHE A 14 6.54 -16.84 -23.04
C PHE A 14 6.10 -16.40 -21.63
N SER A 15 6.93 -16.62 -20.61
CA SER A 15 6.63 -16.22 -19.22
C SER A 15 6.38 -14.71 -19.06
N ASN A 16 6.96 -13.87 -19.92
CA ASN A 16 6.72 -12.43 -19.95
C ASN A 16 5.29 -12.03 -20.36
N ASN A 17 4.57 -12.93 -21.04
CA ASN A 17 3.19 -12.72 -21.45
C ASN A 17 2.19 -13.13 -20.37
N PHE A 18 2.67 -13.72 -19.27
CA PHE A 18 1.84 -14.17 -18.15
C PHE A 18 0.70 -15.10 -18.58
N TYR A 19 1.04 -16.10 -19.40
CA TYR A 19 0.07 -17.05 -19.92
C TYR A 19 -0.46 -18.02 -18.86
N SER A 20 -1.76 -18.29 -18.97
CA SER A 20 -2.39 -19.40 -18.26
C SER A 20 -2.05 -20.74 -18.92
N GLU A 21 -2.17 -21.84 -18.19
CA GLU A 21 -1.88 -23.19 -18.68
C GLU A 21 -2.59 -23.49 -20.01
N LYS A 22 -3.88 -23.12 -20.15
CA LYS A 22 -4.64 -23.36 -21.38
C LYS A 22 -4.06 -22.70 -22.63
N ASN A 23 -3.29 -21.62 -22.50
CA ASN A 23 -2.62 -20.99 -23.63
C ASN A 23 -1.59 -21.95 -24.25
N TYR A 24 -1.01 -22.83 -23.44
CA TYR A 24 -0.03 -23.80 -23.90
C TYR A 24 -0.66 -25.02 -24.57
N TYR A 25 -1.93 -25.35 -24.30
CA TYR A 25 -2.62 -26.46 -24.97
C TYR A 25 -2.69 -26.29 -26.48
N SER A 26 -2.91 -25.06 -26.97
CA SER A 26 -2.94 -24.77 -28.41
C SER A 26 -1.55 -24.68 -29.06
N LEU A 27 -0.48 -24.64 -28.25
CA LEU A 27 0.90 -24.48 -28.75
C LEU A 27 1.61 -25.82 -28.95
N PHE A 28 1.08 -26.90 -28.38
CA PHE A 28 1.67 -28.22 -28.44
C PHE A 28 0.71 -29.19 -29.14
N SER A 29 1.25 -30.03 -30.04
CA SER A 29 0.48 -31.05 -30.76
C SER A 29 0.26 -32.30 -29.88
N ASP A 30 -0.29 -32.12 -28.69
CA ASP A 30 -0.54 -33.19 -27.71
C ASP A 30 -1.86 -32.95 -26.95
N SER A 31 -2.35 -33.97 -26.25
CA SER A 31 -3.54 -33.88 -25.40
C SER A 31 -3.32 -32.92 -24.23
N SER A 32 -4.37 -32.18 -23.85
CA SER A 32 -4.32 -31.27 -22.70
C SER A 32 -3.96 -32.00 -21.41
N GLU A 33 -4.41 -33.26 -21.25
CA GLU A 33 -4.10 -34.10 -20.10
C GLU A 33 -2.60 -34.42 -20.00
N ASN A 34 -1.95 -34.80 -21.11
CA ASN A 34 -0.51 -35.06 -21.11
C ASN A 34 0.30 -33.77 -20.87
N ILE A 35 -0.12 -32.65 -21.45
CA ILE A 35 0.52 -31.35 -21.22
C ILE A 35 0.41 -30.95 -19.73
N THR A 36 -0.76 -31.11 -19.13
CA THR A 36 -0.96 -30.84 -17.69
C THR A 36 -0.08 -31.72 -16.82
N ASN A 37 0.06 -33.01 -17.14
CA ASN A 37 0.94 -33.91 -16.39
C ASN A 37 2.41 -33.46 -16.47
N LEU A 38 2.89 -33.11 -17.67
CA LEU A 38 4.26 -32.61 -17.85
C LEU A 38 4.51 -31.28 -17.14
N ILE A 39 3.52 -30.38 -17.12
CA ILE A 39 3.59 -29.13 -16.36
C ILE A 39 3.62 -29.41 -14.86
N ASN A 40 2.81 -30.34 -14.36
CA ASN A 40 2.83 -30.74 -12.96
C ASN A 40 4.18 -31.34 -12.55
N ASP A 41 4.81 -32.13 -13.43
CA ASP A 41 6.15 -32.65 -13.19
C ASP A 41 7.17 -31.51 -13.07
N LEU A 42 7.13 -30.52 -13.98
CA LEU A 42 8.01 -29.35 -13.93
C LEU A 42 7.78 -28.47 -12.69
N ILE A 43 6.54 -28.38 -12.21
CA ILE A 43 6.20 -27.71 -10.94
C ILE A 43 6.81 -28.49 -9.76
N SER A 44 6.71 -29.82 -9.77
CA SER A 44 7.27 -30.67 -8.70
C SER A 44 8.81 -30.57 -8.63
N GLU A 45 9.46 -30.37 -9.78
CA GLU A 45 10.90 -30.13 -9.92
C GLU A 45 11.31 -28.69 -9.57
N LYS A 46 10.33 -27.80 -9.30
CA LYS A 46 10.53 -26.37 -9.00
C LYS A 46 11.19 -25.58 -10.15
N GLU A 47 11.10 -26.07 -11.38
CA GLU A 47 11.53 -25.34 -12.58
C GLU A 47 10.47 -24.32 -13.03
N ILE A 48 9.21 -24.57 -12.65
CA ILE A 48 8.06 -23.73 -12.95
C ILE A 48 7.29 -23.46 -11.65
N ILE A 49 6.67 -22.29 -11.58
CA ILE A 49 5.78 -21.88 -10.49
C ILE A 49 4.41 -21.62 -11.10
N SER A 50 3.35 -22.04 -10.39
CA SER A 50 1.96 -21.84 -10.79
C SER A 50 1.16 -21.02 -9.78
N PHE A 51 0.23 -20.19 -10.25
CA PHE A 51 -0.70 -19.40 -9.43
C PHE A 51 -2.14 -19.58 -9.88
N GLY A 52 -3.07 -19.75 -8.95
CA GLY A 52 -4.46 -20.13 -9.23
C GLY A 52 -4.66 -21.63 -9.48
N ASN A 53 -5.82 -22.00 -10.04
CA ASN A 53 -6.28 -23.40 -10.12
C ASN A 53 -6.73 -23.79 -11.52
N GLY A 54 -6.58 -25.08 -11.84
CA GLY A 54 -7.04 -25.66 -13.10
C GLY A 54 -6.38 -25.04 -14.33
N PRO A 55 -7.01 -25.12 -15.51
CA PRO A 55 -6.40 -24.67 -16.78
C PRO A 55 -6.23 -23.14 -16.87
N ASP A 56 -6.85 -22.38 -15.96
CA ASP A 56 -6.69 -20.92 -15.86
C ASP A 56 -5.52 -20.51 -14.96
N ARG A 57 -4.80 -21.47 -14.34
CA ARG A 57 -3.64 -21.17 -13.52
C ARG A 57 -2.54 -20.54 -14.36
N LEU A 58 -1.95 -19.48 -13.85
CA LEU A 58 -0.78 -18.80 -14.42
C LEU A 58 0.44 -19.71 -14.29
N ILE A 59 1.22 -19.83 -15.36
CA ILE A 59 2.41 -20.69 -15.42
C ILE A 59 3.63 -19.83 -15.77
N ILE A 60 4.64 -19.84 -14.90
CA ILE A 60 5.84 -19.01 -15.05
C ILE A 60 7.10 -19.84 -14.77
N SER A 61 8.13 -19.68 -15.59
CA SER A 61 9.43 -20.29 -15.34
C SER A 61 10.16 -19.66 -14.15
N LYS A 62 10.93 -20.46 -13.43
CA LYS A 62 11.82 -19.98 -12.37
C LYS A 62 12.86 -18.98 -12.88
N ASN A 63 13.37 -19.18 -14.10
CA ASN A 63 14.34 -18.28 -14.71
C ASN A 63 13.74 -16.88 -14.96
N PHE A 64 12.53 -16.80 -15.54
CA PHE A 64 11.83 -15.52 -15.68
C PHE A 64 11.57 -14.88 -14.32
N MET A 65 11.15 -15.65 -13.31
CA MET A 65 10.94 -15.14 -11.95
C MET A 65 12.19 -14.51 -11.37
N ASN A 66 13.34 -15.16 -11.47
CA ASN A 66 14.61 -14.61 -10.97
C ASN A 66 14.99 -13.32 -11.70
N ASN A 67 14.82 -13.28 -13.03
CA ASN A 67 15.09 -12.09 -13.82
C ASN A 67 14.15 -10.92 -13.46
N LEU A 68 12.88 -11.23 -13.21
CA LEU A 68 11.88 -10.25 -12.78
C LEU A 68 12.21 -9.69 -11.39
N ILE A 69 12.58 -10.54 -10.43
CA ILE A 69 13.03 -10.12 -9.09
C ILE A 69 14.22 -9.17 -9.23
N ASN A 70 15.23 -9.51 -10.03
CA ASN A 70 16.39 -8.64 -10.26
C ASN A 70 16.00 -7.28 -10.84
N LYS A 71 15.07 -7.23 -11.81
CA LYS A 71 14.57 -5.97 -12.38
C LYS A 71 13.84 -5.13 -11.33
N ILE A 72 13.04 -5.75 -10.47
CA ILE A 72 12.32 -5.07 -9.39
C ILE A 72 13.30 -4.55 -8.34
N THR A 73 14.29 -5.35 -7.94
CA THR A 73 15.36 -4.95 -7.02
C THR A 73 16.12 -3.73 -7.53
N LEU A 74 16.53 -3.74 -8.81
CA LEU A 74 17.19 -2.59 -9.44
C LEU A 74 16.28 -1.35 -9.44
N PHE A 75 15.01 -1.51 -9.79
CA PHE A 75 14.06 -0.40 -9.81
C PHE A 75 13.83 0.22 -8.42
N ILE A 76 13.65 -0.61 -7.38
CA ILE A 76 13.49 -0.14 -6.00
C ILE A 76 14.79 0.52 -5.51
N GLY A 77 15.96 -0.03 -5.85
CA GLY A 77 17.26 0.57 -5.53
C GLY A 77 17.43 1.97 -6.12
N GLU A 78 17.11 2.15 -7.41
CA GLU A 78 17.13 3.47 -8.06
C GLU A 78 16.09 4.43 -7.46
N PHE A 79 14.92 3.92 -7.07
CA PHE A 79 13.92 4.71 -6.37
C PHE A 79 14.44 5.23 -5.02
N HIS A 80 15.08 4.38 -4.22
CA HIS A 80 15.66 4.77 -2.93
C HIS A 80 16.76 5.84 -3.06
N LYS A 81 17.62 5.74 -4.08
CA LYS A 81 18.62 6.78 -4.36
C LYS A 81 17.98 8.12 -4.68
N LYS A 82 16.87 8.09 -5.44
CA LYS A 82 16.14 9.31 -5.85
C LYS A 82 15.30 9.89 -4.72
N PHE A 83 14.75 9.04 -3.85
CA PHE A 83 13.81 9.42 -2.78
C PHE A 83 14.23 8.78 -1.44
N PRO A 84 15.37 9.18 -0.84
CA PRO A 84 15.93 8.53 0.34
C PRO A 84 15.09 8.67 1.61
N LYS A 85 14.09 9.58 1.57
CA LYS A 85 13.15 9.89 2.66
C LYS A 85 11.88 9.05 2.63
N ARG A 86 11.61 8.33 1.54
CA ARG A 86 10.39 7.52 1.39
C ARG A 86 10.62 6.11 1.89
N ILE A 87 9.62 5.53 2.56
CA ILE A 87 9.72 4.18 3.16
C ILE A 87 9.86 3.05 2.13
N GLY A 88 9.49 3.31 0.87
CA GLY A 88 9.52 2.34 -0.21
C GLY A 88 8.66 2.77 -1.40
N VAL A 89 8.54 1.87 -2.38
CA VAL A 89 7.68 2.02 -3.56
C VAL A 89 6.29 1.47 -3.26
N SER A 90 5.22 2.12 -3.70
CA SER A 90 3.88 1.58 -3.50
C SER A 90 3.66 0.28 -4.32
N LYS A 91 2.90 -0.67 -3.75
CA LYS A 91 2.48 -1.90 -4.43
C LYS A 91 1.77 -1.59 -5.75
N GLU A 92 0.98 -0.52 -5.80
CA GLU A 92 0.31 -0.05 -7.02
C GLU A 92 1.31 0.35 -8.12
N THR A 93 2.38 1.06 -7.76
CA THR A 93 3.43 1.45 -8.72
C THR A 93 4.16 0.21 -9.28
N LEU A 94 4.42 -0.80 -8.42
CA LEU A 94 4.99 -2.06 -8.89
C LEU A 94 4.02 -2.81 -9.81
N LYS A 95 2.73 -2.84 -9.44
CA LYS A 95 1.64 -3.44 -10.22
C LYS A 95 1.48 -2.84 -11.61
N SER A 96 1.48 -1.51 -11.72
CA SER A 96 1.35 -0.83 -13.02
C SER A 96 2.60 -0.98 -13.87
N LYS A 97 3.79 -0.98 -13.25
CA LYS A 97 5.06 -1.04 -13.97
C LYS A 97 5.42 -2.43 -14.49
N PHE A 98 5.18 -3.48 -13.71
CA PHE A 98 5.67 -4.84 -14.02
C PHE A 98 4.56 -5.85 -14.34
N PHE A 99 3.31 -5.57 -13.96
CA PHE A 99 2.23 -6.56 -13.91
C PHE A 99 0.95 -6.08 -14.60
N ASP A 100 1.05 -5.15 -15.55
CA ASP A 100 -0.13 -4.52 -16.15
C ASP A 100 -0.98 -5.50 -16.97
N THR A 101 -0.35 -6.53 -17.53
CA THR A 101 -0.99 -7.58 -18.33
C THR A 101 -1.66 -8.68 -17.49
N LEU A 102 -1.49 -8.70 -16.17
CA LEU A 102 -2.08 -9.69 -15.28
C LEU A 102 -3.51 -9.34 -14.86
N ASN A 103 -4.40 -10.34 -14.84
CA ASN A 103 -5.76 -10.19 -14.31
C ASN A 103 -5.75 -9.90 -12.79
N GLY A 104 -6.76 -9.18 -12.27
CA GLY A 104 -6.70 -8.62 -10.92
C GLY A 104 -6.51 -9.61 -9.77
N LYS A 105 -7.12 -10.81 -9.83
CA LYS A 105 -7.00 -11.81 -8.76
C LYS A 105 -5.61 -12.44 -8.73
N ILE A 106 -5.13 -12.94 -9.89
CA ILE A 106 -3.80 -13.55 -9.99
C ILE A 106 -2.71 -12.51 -9.75
N LYS A 107 -2.91 -11.27 -10.20
CA LYS A 107 -1.97 -10.15 -9.97
C LYS A 107 -1.68 -9.93 -8.49
N ASN A 108 -2.70 -9.96 -7.65
CA ASN A 108 -2.55 -9.76 -6.20
C ASN A 108 -1.85 -10.95 -5.53
N GLU A 109 -2.20 -12.18 -5.91
CA GLU A 109 -1.55 -13.40 -5.40
C GLU A 109 -0.07 -13.42 -5.80
N PHE A 110 0.20 -13.14 -7.07
CA PHE A 110 1.52 -13.15 -7.66
C PHE A 110 2.46 -12.11 -7.05
N ILE A 111 2.00 -10.85 -6.91
CA ILE A 111 2.83 -9.81 -6.29
C ILE A 111 3.14 -10.14 -4.84
N ASN A 112 2.15 -10.63 -4.07
CA ASN A 112 2.34 -10.97 -2.66
C ASN A 112 3.36 -12.11 -2.50
N TYR A 113 3.28 -13.15 -3.34
CA TYR A 113 4.28 -14.20 -3.36
C TYR A 113 5.67 -13.65 -3.68
N LEU A 114 5.79 -12.83 -4.73
CA LEU A 114 7.07 -12.30 -5.18
C LEU A 114 7.74 -11.40 -4.14
N ILE A 115 6.95 -10.63 -3.38
CA ILE A 115 7.49 -9.68 -2.39
C ILE A 115 7.76 -10.28 -1.01
N SER A 116 7.03 -11.34 -0.62
CA SER A 116 7.00 -11.86 0.75
C SER A 116 8.36 -12.24 1.35
N ASP A 117 9.24 -12.87 0.56
CA ASP A 117 10.52 -13.40 1.06
C ASP A 117 11.75 -12.55 0.64
N LYS A 118 11.56 -11.57 -0.24
CA LYS A 118 12.67 -10.85 -0.90
C LYS A 118 12.74 -9.37 -0.59
N PHE A 119 11.67 -8.80 -0.02
CA PHE A 119 11.53 -7.37 0.21
C PHE A 119 10.87 -7.10 1.56
N ASN A 120 11.17 -5.93 2.14
CA ASN A 120 10.42 -5.43 3.28
C ASN A 120 9.08 -4.90 2.79
N VAL A 121 7.99 -5.35 3.42
CA VAL A 121 6.64 -4.87 3.13
C VAL A 121 6.10 -4.14 4.35
N SER A 122 5.82 -2.85 4.18
CA SER A 122 5.18 -2.01 5.20
C SER A 122 3.88 -1.48 4.62
N ASP A 123 2.77 -2.12 5.00
CA ASP A 123 1.42 -1.80 4.52
C ASP A 123 1.33 -1.88 2.97
N GLU A 124 1.15 -0.74 2.29
CA GLU A 124 1.11 -0.65 0.83
C GLU A 124 2.46 -0.37 0.17
N TYR A 125 3.56 -0.34 0.94
CA TYR A 125 4.89 0.01 0.45
C TYR A 125 5.86 -1.18 0.51
N VAL A 126 6.77 -1.22 -0.46
CA VAL A 126 7.78 -2.26 -0.66
C VAL A 126 9.16 -1.62 -0.75
N SER A 127 10.12 -2.11 0.03
CA SER A 127 11.51 -1.67 0.03
C SER A 127 12.49 -2.84 0.05
N LEU A 128 13.75 -2.57 -0.31
CA LEU A 128 14.84 -3.53 -0.14
C LEU A 128 15.04 -3.86 1.35
N LEU A 129 15.46 -5.10 1.63
CA LEU A 129 15.62 -5.62 2.99
C LEU A 129 16.60 -4.79 3.83
N ASP A 130 17.64 -4.26 3.19
CA ASP A 130 18.72 -3.48 3.79
C ASP A 130 18.48 -1.96 3.76
N PHE A 131 17.39 -1.50 3.13
CA PHE A 131 17.12 -0.08 3.03
C PHE A 131 16.71 0.50 4.37
N LYS A 132 17.41 1.57 4.76
CA LYS A 132 17.05 2.43 5.87
C LYS A 132 16.87 3.84 5.37
N ILE A 133 15.80 4.47 5.83
CA ILE A 133 15.52 5.86 5.51
C ILE A 133 16.63 6.71 6.10
N SER A 134 17.15 7.62 5.27
CA SER A 134 18.19 8.56 5.69
C SER A 134 17.56 9.93 5.87
N LEU A 135 17.49 10.39 7.12
CA LEU A 135 17.17 11.76 7.49
C LEU A 135 18.41 12.41 8.05
N ASP A 136 18.65 13.67 7.70
CA ASP A 136 19.72 14.47 8.29
C ASP A 136 19.25 15.15 9.59
N ASP A 137 20.19 15.72 10.36
CA ASP A 137 19.89 16.38 11.64
C ASP A 137 18.92 17.58 11.47
N LEU A 138 18.94 18.24 10.30
CA LEU A 138 18.03 19.34 10.02
C LEU A 138 16.61 18.83 9.76
N ASP A 139 16.47 17.68 9.10
CA ASP A 139 15.19 17.03 8.87
C ASP A 139 14.54 16.59 10.17
N TYR A 140 15.31 16.07 11.13
CA TYR A 140 14.78 15.78 12.48
C TYR A 140 14.26 17.04 13.18
N LYS A 141 15.01 18.14 13.15
CA LYS A 141 14.56 19.43 13.73
C LYS A 141 13.30 19.97 13.03
N ARG A 142 13.22 19.81 11.71
CA ARG A 142 12.04 20.22 10.92
C ARG A 142 10.83 19.36 11.25
N ILE A 143 11.00 18.05 11.38
CA ILE A 143 9.95 17.13 11.82
C ILE A 143 9.43 17.53 13.19
N GLU A 144 10.30 17.86 14.14
CA GLU A 144 9.87 18.37 15.45
C GLU A 144 9.07 19.68 15.32
N SER A 145 9.52 20.62 14.49
CA SER A 145 8.79 21.86 14.22
C SER A 145 7.38 21.61 13.61
N ILE A 146 7.30 20.67 12.67
CA ILE A 146 6.02 20.22 12.07
C ILE A 146 5.10 19.64 13.15
N LYS A 147 5.62 18.74 14.00
CA LYS A 147 4.87 18.14 15.12
C LYS A 147 4.42 19.20 16.13
N ASN A 148 5.25 20.20 16.42
CA ASN A 148 4.90 21.31 17.31
C ASN A 148 3.76 22.16 16.73
N THR A 149 3.77 22.40 15.41
CA THR A 149 2.68 23.10 14.73
C THR A 149 1.35 22.33 14.91
N PHE A 150 1.35 21.02 14.70
CA PHE A 150 0.17 20.18 14.97
C PHE A 150 -0.30 20.21 16.42
N ASN A 151 0.62 20.31 17.38
CA ASN A 151 0.27 20.34 18.80
C ASN A 151 -0.19 21.70 19.30
N SER A 152 0.13 22.78 18.58
CA SER A 152 -0.31 24.14 18.94
C SER A 152 -1.83 24.30 18.90
N ASP A 153 -2.49 23.58 17.99
CA ASP A 153 -3.94 23.44 17.95
C ASP A 153 -4.31 21.96 17.76
N LYS A 154 -4.25 21.23 18.88
CA LYS A 154 -4.21 19.77 18.95
C LYS A 154 -5.24 19.04 18.07
N PHE A 155 -6.49 19.54 18.04
CA PHE A 155 -7.60 18.88 17.36
C PHE A 155 -8.02 19.58 16.07
N SER A 156 -7.26 20.59 15.64
CA SER A 156 -7.48 21.22 14.35
C SER A 156 -6.79 20.45 13.23
N ILE A 157 -7.43 20.51 12.06
CA ILE A 157 -6.89 19.98 10.82
C ILE A 157 -6.06 21.10 10.19
N ILE A 158 -4.77 20.84 10.04
CA ILE A 158 -3.81 21.85 9.58
C ILE A 158 -3.54 21.63 8.08
N ASN A 159 -3.73 22.67 7.28
CA ASN A 159 -3.46 22.63 5.85
C ASN A 159 -1.97 22.89 5.60
N PHE A 160 -1.51 22.52 4.40
CA PHE A 160 -0.12 22.78 4.00
C PHE A 160 0.27 24.27 4.16
N GLU A 161 -0.66 25.17 3.85
CA GLU A 161 -0.46 26.63 3.89
C GLU A 161 -0.27 27.20 5.31
N ASP A 162 -0.74 26.48 6.33
CA ASP A 162 -0.69 26.92 7.73
C ASP A 162 0.69 26.64 8.37
N PHE A 163 1.53 25.84 7.71
CA PHE A 163 2.90 25.60 8.18
C PHE A 163 3.80 26.77 7.82
N LYS A 164 4.58 27.24 8.79
CA LYS A 164 5.71 28.12 8.54
C LYS A 164 6.88 27.27 8.06
N ILE A 165 7.12 27.29 6.76
CA ILE A 165 8.07 26.40 6.11
C ILE A 165 9.30 27.20 5.67
N ASP A 166 10.47 26.92 6.27
CA ASP A 166 11.77 27.47 5.86
C ASP A 166 12.50 26.57 4.83
N ILE A 167 11.74 25.77 4.10
CA ILE A 167 12.22 24.79 3.10
C ILE A 167 11.35 24.84 1.84
N SER A 168 11.83 24.21 0.76
CA SER A 168 11.00 24.07 -0.44
C SER A 168 9.74 23.24 -0.16
N ILE A 169 8.69 23.52 -0.93
CA ILE A 169 7.40 22.82 -0.87
C ILE A 169 7.59 21.32 -1.09
N GLU A 170 8.47 20.95 -2.02
CA GLU A 170 8.80 19.56 -2.33
C GLU A 170 9.40 18.87 -1.12
N HIS A 171 10.34 19.52 -0.43
CA HIS A 171 10.99 18.95 0.73
C HIS A 171 10.01 18.78 1.89
N PHE A 172 9.15 19.76 2.14
CA PHE A 172 8.10 19.62 3.16
C PHE A 172 7.17 18.45 2.87
N LYS A 173 6.75 18.30 1.61
CA LYS A 173 5.91 17.17 1.19
C LYS A 173 6.58 15.83 1.45
N GLU A 174 7.90 15.70 1.21
CA GLU A 174 8.64 14.49 1.54
C GLU A 174 8.63 14.19 3.05
N LEU A 175 8.78 15.22 3.91
CA LEU A 175 8.73 15.03 5.37
C LEU A 175 7.33 14.64 5.86
N ILE A 176 6.27 15.24 5.31
CA ILE A 176 4.89 14.83 5.62
C ILE A 176 4.62 13.41 5.14
N LEU A 177 5.04 13.06 3.92
CA LEU A 177 4.90 11.70 3.40
C LEU A 177 5.66 10.69 4.26
N TYR A 178 6.86 11.03 4.74
CA TYR A 178 7.61 10.23 5.70
C TYR A 178 6.80 10.01 6.99
N LEU A 179 6.23 11.06 7.57
CA LEU A 179 5.41 10.96 8.79
C LEU A 179 4.12 10.15 8.59
N ILE A 180 3.46 10.29 7.44
CA ILE A 180 2.28 9.48 7.07
C ILE A 180 2.68 8.01 6.96
N SER A 181 3.80 7.75 6.28
CA SER A 181 4.30 6.39 6.06
C SER A 181 4.70 5.69 7.37
N ASN A 182 5.20 6.45 8.34
CA ASN A 182 5.47 5.98 9.70
C ASN A 182 4.23 5.95 10.61
N LYS A 183 3.04 6.26 10.10
CA LYS A 183 1.77 6.33 10.84
C LYS A 183 1.77 7.36 11.98
N GLU A 184 2.61 8.38 11.88
CA GLU A 184 2.68 9.49 12.85
C GLU A 184 1.73 10.63 12.51
N VAL A 185 1.42 10.79 11.22
CA VAL A 185 0.47 11.78 10.69
C VAL A 185 -0.63 11.03 9.93
N ILE A 186 -1.88 11.46 10.12
CA ILE A 186 -3.01 11.03 9.31
C ILE A 186 -3.37 12.15 8.32
N LYS A 187 -3.63 11.75 7.08
CA LYS A 187 -4.16 12.64 6.05
C LYS A 187 -5.69 12.63 6.12
N LEU A 188 -6.27 13.82 6.24
CA LEU A 188 -7.71 14.08 6.21
C LEU A 188 -8.05 14.75 4.86
N ASP A 189 -9.31 15.12 4.65
CA ASP A 189 -9.75 15.62 3.35
C ASP A 189 -9.11 16.96 2.99
N SER A 190 -9.07 17.91 3.92
CA SER A 190 -8.52 19.26 3.69
C SER A 190 -7.05 19.38 4.09
N GLY A 191 -6.58 18.57 5.04
CA GLY A 191 -5.23 18.71 5.59
C GLY A 191 -4.73 17.49 6.36
N TYR A 192 -4.02 17.76 7.43
CA TYR A 192 -3.30 16.76 8.20
C TYR A 192 -3.53 16.92 9.70
N MET A 193 -3.34 15.83 10.44
CA MET A 193 -3.35 15.82 11.90
C MET A 193 -2.34 14.79 12.40
N LEU A 194 -1.76 15.00 13.60
CA LEU A 194 -1.00 13.93 14.25
C LEU A 194 -1.91 12.76 14.57
N LYS A 195 -1.43 11.54 14.30
CA LYS A 195 -2.18 10.32 14.54
C LYS A 195 -2.59 10.18 16.01
N THR A 196 -1.70 10.53 16.93
CA THR A 196 -1.98 10.56 18.37
C THR A 196 -3.11 11.52 18.74
N ASN A 197 -3.19 12.69 18.10
CA ASN A 197 -4.25 13.67 18.34
C ASN A 197 -5.58 13.19 17.75
N TYR A 198 -5.55 12.61 16.55
CA TYR A 198 -6.70 11.98 15.93
C TYR A 198 -7.26 10.86 16.81
N ASP A 199 -6.42 9.93 17.28
CA ASP A 199 -6.87 8.79 18.10
C ASP A 199 -7.49 9.28 19.43
N LEU A 200 -6.90 10.32 20.04
CA LEU A 200 -7.47 10.96 21.23
C LEU A 200 -8.84 11.62 20.95
N ALA A 201 -8.99 12.31 19.81
CA ALA A 201 -10.25 12.93 19.42
C ALA A 201 -11.34 11.88 19.20
N VAL A 202 -11.01 10.80 18.49
CA VAL A 202 -11.91 9.68 18.24
C VAL A 202 -12.34 9.01 19.53
N ASN A 203 -11.42 8.78 20.46
CA ASN A 203 -11.74 8.18 21.75
C ASN A 203 -12.69 9.08 22.57
N LYS A 204 -12.41 10.39 22.65
CA LYS A 204 -13.32 11.35 23.30
C LYS A 204 -14.72 11.34 22.68
N ILE A 205 -14.82 11.34 21.35
CA ILE A 205 -16.11 11.29 20.65
C ILE A 205 -16.85 9.98 20.95
N LYS A 206 -16.15 8.84 20.90
CA LYS A 206 -16.74 7.53 21.22
C LYS A 206 -17.28 7.49 22.64
N GLU A 207 -16.50 7.92 23.62
CA GLU A 207 -16.91 7.98 25.02
C GLU A 207 -18.13 8.88 25.23
N PHE A 208 -18.17 10.04 24.57
CA PHE A 208 -19.32 10.93 24.62
C PHE A 208 -20.58 10.26 24.05
N ILE A 209 -20.49 9.63 22.88
CA ILE A 209 -21.64 8.94 22.27
C ILE A 209 -22.11 7.77 23.14
N VAL A 210 -21.19 7.02 23.76
CA VAL A 210 -21.55 5.92 24.67
C VAL A 210 -22.34 6.43 25.88
N ASN A 211 -21.93 7.57 26.45
CA ASN A 211 -22.57 8.13 27.64
C ASN A 211 -23.88 8.89 27.34
N ASN A 212 -23.98 9.52 26.18
CA ASN A 212 -25.07 10.43 25.85
C ASN A 212 -26.01 9.88 24.77
N GLY A 213 -25.65 8.77 24.11
CA GLY A 213 -26.39 8.12 23.03
C GLY A 213 -26.03 8.63 21.63
N SER A 214 -25.75 9.92 21.49
CA SER A 214 -25.40 10.58 20.23
C SER A 214 -24.51 11.80 20.45
N ILE A 215 -23.96 12.36 19.37
CA ILE A 215 -23.19 13.61 19.41
C ILE A 215 -23.58 14.53 18.25
N SER A 216 -23.86 15.80 18.53
CA SER A 216 -24.02 16.82 17.49
C SER A 216 -22.67 17.44 17.11
N VAL A 217 -22.64 18.20 16.01
CA VAL A 217 -21.42 18.95 15.62
C VAL A 217 -21.04 19.98 16.68
N SER A 218 -22.03 20.58 17.36
CA SER A 218 -21.78 21.55 18.43
C SER A 218 -21.13 20.89 19.65
N ASP A 219 -21.66 19.73 20.07
CA ASP A 219 -21.13 18.97 21.20
C ASP A 219 -19.69 18.53 20.94
N ALA A 220 -19.41 18.02 19.73
CA ALA A 220 -18.06 17.62 19.34
C ALA A 220 -17.08 18.81 19.34
N ARG A 221 -17.53 19.98 18.90
CA ARG A 221 -16.72 21.20 18.87
C ARG A 221 -16.34 21.61 20.29
N ASP A 222 -17.31 21.61 21.20
CA ASP A 222 -17.10 21.98 22.60
C ASP A 222 -16.25 20.93 23.34
N LEU A 223 -16.49 19.63 23.08
CA LEU A 223 -15.73 18.51 23.65
C LEU A 223 -14.25 18.53 23.27
N LEU A 224 -13.96 18.87 22.01
CA LEU A 224 -12.60 18.94 21.47
C LEU A 224 -11.98 20.33 21.64
N ASN A 225 -12.76 21.35 22.03
CA ASN A 225 -12.32 22.76 22.01
C ASN A 225 -11.64 23.13 20.68
N SER A 226 -12.23 22.68 19.57
CA SER A 226 -11.71 22.90 18.21
C SER A 226 -12.60 23.85 17.43
N ASN A 227 -12.17 24.24 16.23
CA ASN A 227 -12.99 25.06 15.34
C ASN A 227 -14.07 24.22 14.64
N ARG A 228 -15.15 24.87 14.18
CA ARG A 228 -16.30 24.20 13.56
C ARG A 228 -15.93 23.47 12.26
N LYS A 229 -15.00 24.04 11.47
CA LYS A 229 -14.56 23.46 10.19
C LYS A 229 -13.85 22.13 10.42
N SER A 230 -12.82 22.11 11.27
CA SER A 230 -12.05 20.91 11.62
C SER A 230 -12.91 19.87 12.32
N THR A 231 -13.81 20.28 13.23
CA THR A 231 -14.74 19.36 13.90
C THR A 231 -15.66 18.67 12.89
N MET A 232 -16.26 19.45 11.97
CA MET A 232 -17.19 18.92 10.98
C MET A 232 -16.50 17.93 10.04
N GLU A 233 -15.31 18.28 9.54
CA GLU A 233 -14.52 17.41 8.67
C GLU A 233 -14.05 16.14 9.40
N LEU A 234 -13.61 16.24 10.66
CA LEU A 234 -13.27 15.06 11.45
C LEU A 234 -14.47 14.11 11.55
N LEU A 235 -15.66 14.63 11.87
CA LEU A 235 -16.87 13.81 11.96
C LEU A 235 -17.27 13.20 10.61
N GLU A 236 -17.14 13.92 9.51
CA GLU A 236 -17.37 13.39 8.16
C GLU A 236 -16.36 12.29 7.80
N PHE A 237 -15.10 12.44 8.22
CA PHE A 237 -14.09 11.42 8.08
C PHE A 237 -14.44 10.16 8.88
N LEU A 238 -14.93 10.30 10.12
CA LEU A 238 -15.40 9.16 10.92
C LEU A 238 -16.62 8.47 10.30
N ASP A 239 -17.50 9.20 9.62
CA ASP A 239 -18.62 8.63 8.88
C ASP A 239 -18.12 7.79 7.68
N LYS A 240 -17.12 8.30 6.93
CA LYS A 240 -16.48 7.58 5.81
C LYS A 240 -15.78 6.30 6.27
N GLU A 241 -15.06 6.38 7.39
CA GLU A 241 -14.38 5.25 8.02
C GLU A 241 -15.35 4.28 8.74
N LYS A 242 -16.66 4.53 8.67
CA LYS A 242 -17.71 3.72 9.31
C LYS A 242 -17.53 3.58 10.82
N ILE A 243 -16.95 4.60 11.46
CA ILE A 243 -16.84 4.69 12.92
C ILE A 243 -18.13 5.28 13.49
N THR A 244 -18.65 6.32 12.84
CA THR A 244 -19.93 6.96 13.17
C THR A 244 -20.92 6.83 12.02
N LEU A 245 -22.20 6.98 12.34
CA LEU A 245 -23.27 7.10 11.36
C LEU A 245 -24.07 8.36 11.65
N ARG A 246 -24.18 9.23 10.66
CA ARG A 246 -25.01 10.42 10.72
C ARG A 246 -26.50 10.05 10.65
N LYS A 247 -27.25 10.53 11.64
CA LYS A 247 -28.72 10.52 11.69
C LYS A 247 -29.20 11.95 11.91
N ASP A 248 -29.74 12.55 10.87
CA ASP A 248 -30.16 13.95 10.86
C ASP A 248 -29.01 14.91 11.23
N ASN A 249 -29.11 15.53 12.42
CA ASN A 249 -28.14 16.50 12.96
C ASN A 249 -27.13 15.88 13.92
N GLU A 250 -27.26 14.60 14.22
CA GLU A 250 -26.46 13.90 15.22
C GLU A 250 -25.74 12.69 14.61
N ARG A 251 -24.78 12.16 15.36
CA ARG A 251 -24.04 10.95 15.02
C ARG A 251 -24.13 9.95 16.15
N ILE A 252 -24.29 8.69 15.75
CA ILE A 252 -24.22 7.54 16.65
C ILE A 252 -23.04 6.66 16.25
N LEU A 253 -22.61 5.75 17.13
CA LEU A 253 -21.61 4.74 16.75
C LEU A 253 -22.23 3.71 15.81
N VAL A 254 -21.45 3.29 14.81
CA VAL A 254 -21.79 2.14 13.99
C VAL A 254 -21.71 0.89 14.87
N LYS A 255 -22.74 0.03 14.77
CA LYS A 255 -22.78 -1.26 15.45
C LYS A 255 -21.94 -2.31 14.74
#